data_AF-A0A916BXS2-F1
#
_entry.id   AF-A0A916BXS2-F1
#
_cell.length_a   1.000
_cell.length_b   1.000
_cell.length_c   1.000
_cell.angle_alpha   90.00
_cell.angle_beta   90.00
_cell.angle_gamma   90.00
#
_symmetry.space_group_name_H-M   'P 1'
#
loop_
_entity.id
_entity.type
_entity.pdbx_description
1 polymer ?
#
loop_
_entity_poly.entity_id
_entity_poly.type
_entity_poly.pdbx_seq_one_letter_code
_entity_poly.pdbx_strand_id
1 'polypeptide(L)'
;MNCRHCGAHLAPDDLVCGNCGNIVDTAPPAPTVALRPIPRTPPAKAKARRLSATTLLILAFACGFLGLIAAAGMSGIYVGMQDRQAAAQAQADKYYREGLTNRTSGKLQLAKVDFEYVLTINPSYPGAREQLTQILELLAVKPTPTFAAQVDVTQQLYQTGVEAYDQKKWKKAIEVLSQVRAIDPAYEKDRIAQMIYQGALTYGLQLLKEERLEEAIAYLDQAAYLRSLPSDAELEVRYARMYITARDYWNVNWEKAIESFGELYQIGPGYRDTFARYVDAYIQYGDERTRAGDPCAAQTQYAEALKLRPAADLQTKAEAAQEACLTAPASITGTHQTLAGLYTGRIAYPVFDVNGARILAASAGDQTIYTAAFGDQPEWQRNGGRFTHRAGGSGASVIAEGNSVAIAPAGAEFPTFSPDGARVIYSLQGQLYLMNADGSGSPIELGAGSAPTWGPGGLLAYSGCDAGGCGIVIRNPDNADPPRRLTGSPNDIPTSWSPDGFNISYYSNVSGSYDLFFVNTAGGVQQVTSNAGNNVGGAWGPDGAHIAFLSDRDGAWGLYIAKYDGTEATKIALAPQGDWLRQRVSWVP
;
A
#
# COMPACT_ATOMS: atom_id res chain seq x y z
N MET A 1 6.47 -17.04 -43.65
CA MET A 1 7.72 -16.28 -43.38
C MET A 1 8.29 -16.72 -42.03
N ASN A 2 9.59 -16.63 -41.75
CA ASN A 2 10.11 -17.01 -40.42
C ASN A 2 10.22 -15.78 -39.52
N CYS A 3 9.79 -15.91 -38.26
CA CYS A 3 9.94 -14.85 -37.26
C CYS A 3 11.43 -14.53 -37.06
N ARG A 4 11.82 -13.26 -37.21
CA ARG A 4 13.24 -12.84 -37.05
C ARG A 4 13.76 -13.00 -35.63
N HIS A 5 12.87 -13.12 -34.64
CA HIS A 5 13.26 -13.18 -33.24
C HIS A 5 13.46 -14.62 -32.74
N CYS A 6 12.58 -15.56 -33.12
CA CYS A 6 12.63 -16.94 -32.63
C CYS A 6 12.74 -18.00 -33.73
N GLY A 7 12.73 -17.61 -35.01
CA GLY A 7 12.88 -18.52 -36.15
C GLY A 7 11.65 -19.36 -36.51
N ALA A 8 10.54 -19.24 -35.77
CA ALA A 8 9.32 -20.00 -36.02
C ALA A 8 8.67 -19.64 -37.36
N HIS A 9 8.08 -20.64 -38.04
CA HIS A 9 7.41 -20.46 -39.32
C HIS A 9 6.02 -19.84 -39.12
N LEU A 10 5.76 -18.72 -39.79
CA LEU A 10 4.53 -17.93 -39.72
C LEU A 10 3.71 -18.07 -41.01
N ALA A 11 2.38 -18.04 -40.86
CA ALA A 11 1.45 -17.92 -41.98
C ALA A 11 1.53 -16.51 -42.61
N PRO A 12 1.07 -16.33 -43.86
CA PRO A 12 1.22 -15.06 -44.59
C PRO A 12 0.55 -13.84 -43.93
N ASP A 13 -0.48 -14.06 -43.09
CA ASP A 13 -1.30 -13.00 -42.48
C ASP A 13 -1.07 -12.84 -40.96
N ASP A 14 -0.06 -13.52 -40.40
CA ASP A 14 0.26 -13.42 -38.97
C ASP A 14 0.94 -12.07 -38.65
N LEU A 15 0.18 -11.16 -38.02
CA LEU A 15 0.69 -9.88 -37.50
C LEU A 15 1.51 -10.04 -36.22
N VAL A 16 1.36 -11.17 -35.51
CA VAL A 16 2.05 -11.48 -34.25
C VAL A 16 2.48 -12.93 -34.25
N CYS A 17 3.74 -13.18 -33.88
CA CYS A 17 4.25 -14.54 -33.77
C CYS A 17 3.63 -15.26 -32.56
N GLY A 18 2.79 -16.28 -32.81
CA GLY A 18 2.13 -17.04 -31.74
C GLY A 18 3.05 -17.78 -30.76
N ASN A 19 4.35 -17.89 -31.06
CA ASN A 19 5.33 -18.56 -30.19
C ASN A 19 6.14 -17.61 -29.28
N CYS A 20 6.29 -16.33 -29.65
CA CYS A 20 7.09 -15.38 -28.88
C CYS A 20 6.45 -14.00 -28.68
N GLY A 21 5.23 -13.79 -29.20
CA GLY A 21 4.47 -12.56 -29.04
C GLY A 21 5.00 -11.35 -29.82
N ASN A 22 6.05 -11.52 -30.63
CA ASN A 22 6.68 -10.41 -31.33
C ASN A 22 5.87 -9.98 -32.57
N ILE A 23 5.68 -8.67 -32.75
CA ILE A 23 4.93 -8.08 -33.86
C ILE A 23 5.78 -8.14 -35.13
N VAL A 24 5.17 -8.56 -36.24
CA VAL A 24 5.86 -8.68 -37.53
C VAL A 24 5.43 -7.52 -38.42
N ASP A 25 6.37 -6.60 -38.70
CA ASP A 25 6.14 -5.47 -39.62
C ASP A 25 5.82 -5.98 -41.04
N THR A 26 4.59 -5.79 -41.50
CA THR A 26 4.13 -6.20 -42.84
C THR A 26 4.17 -5.06 -43.87
N ALA A 27 4.85 -3.95 -43.59
CA ALA A 27 4.98 -2.86 -44.55
C ALA A 27 5.83 -3.30 -45.77
N PRO A 28 5.31 -3.24 -47.01
CA PRO A 28 6.09 -3.52 -48.20
C PRO A 28 7.21 -2.47 -48.36
N PRO A 29 8.42 -2.84 -48.82
CA PRO A 29 9.45 -1.86 -49.09
C PRO A 29 9.01 -0.92 -50.21
N ALA A 30 9.15 0.39 -49.98
CA ALA A 30 8.88 1.41 -50.99
C ALA A 30 9.72 1.16 -52.24
N PRO A 31 9.17 1.36 -53.46
CA PRO A 31 9.89 1.10 -54.69
C PRO A 31 11.09 2.04 -54.82
N THR A 32 12.27 1.45 -55.04
CA THR A 32 13.52 2.16 -55.31
C THR A 32 13.44 2.81 -56.69
N VAL A 33 13.12 4.10 -56.74
CA VAL A 33 13.17 4.88 -57.98
C VAL A 33 14.63 5.19 -58.29
N ALA A 34 15.13 4.65 -59.41
CA ALA A 34 16.44 5.00 -59.94
C ALA A 34 16.47 6.48 -60.35
N LEU A 35 17.34 7.26 -59.70
CA LEU A 35 17.56 8.67 -60.00
C LEU A 35 18.15 8.84 -61.40
N ARG A 36 17.44 9.57 -62.28
CA ARG A 36 18.03 10.11 -63.52
C ARG A 36 18.98 11.26 -63.18
N PRO A 37 20.13 11.39 -63.86
CA PRO A 37 21.04 12.51 -63.65
C PRO A 37 20.39 13.82 -64.10
N ILE A 38 20.26 14.76 -63.16
CA ILE A 38 19.81 16.13 -63.43
C ILE A 38 20.97 16.92 -64.04
N PRO A 39 20.75 17.71 -65.12
CA PRO A 39 21.78 18.58 -65.68
C PRO A 39 22.23 19.62 -64.66
N ARG A 40 23.55 19.79 -64.49
CA ARG A 40 24.12 20.84 -63.64
C ARG A 40 23.85 22.21 -64.27
N THR A 41 22.86 22.93 -63.77
CA THR A 41 22.78 24.39 -63.91
C THR A 41 23.63 25.04 -62.79
N PRO A 42 24.42 26.08 -63.10
CA PRO A 42 25.25 26.76 -62.11
C PRO A 42 24.38 27.49 -61.08
N PRO A 43 24.82 27.61 -59.82
CA PRO A 43 24.00 28.16 -58.76
C PRO A 43 23.68 29.63 -59.03
N ALA A 44 22.38 29.94 -59.09
CA ALA A 44 21.90 31.30 -58.99
C ALA A 44 22.26 31.83 -57.60
N LYS A 45 22.92 33.00 -57.53
CA LYS A 45 23.27 33.69 -56.29
C LYS A 45 22.01 33.85 -55.42
N ALA A 46 21.95 33.14 -54.31
CA ALA A 46 20.87 33.29 -53.34
C ALA A 46 20.92 34.70 -52.74
N LYS A 47 19.90 35.52 -53.05
CA LYS A 47 19.69 36.79 -52.33
C LYS A 47 19.31 36.46 -50.90
N ALA A 48 20.08 36.95 -49.94
CA ALA A 48 19.77 36.88 -48.52
C ALA A 48 18.37 37.45 -48.26
N ARG A 49 17.42 36.58 -47.92
CA ARG A 49 16.06 36.96 -47.60
C ARG A 49 16.09 37.57 -46.19
N ARG A 50 15.94 38.88 -46.11
CA ARG A 50 15.88 39.61 -44.83
C ARG A 50 14.72 39.03 -44.01
N LEU A 51 15.01 38.50 -42.83
CA LEU A 51 14.01 38.08 -41.84
C LEU A 51 13.09 39.28 -41.54
N SER A 52 11.77 39.06 -41.50
CA SER A 52 10.84 40.12 -41.17
C SER A 52 11.04 40.56 -39.71
N ALA A 53 10.77 41.83 -39.41
CA ALA A 53 10.93 42.39 -38.07
C ALA A 53 10.15 41.59 -37.00
N THR A 54 9.01 41.00 -37.38
CA THR A 54 8.21 40.10 -36.54
C THR A 54 8.93 38.82 -36.15
N THR A 55 9.69 38.17 -37.05
CA THR A 55 10.43 36.94 -36.73
C THR A 55 11.60 37.24 -35.80
N LEU A 56 12.27 38.38 -35.99
CA LEU A 56 13.33 38.84 -35.09
C LEU A 56 12.79 39.18 -33.70
N LEU A 57 11.61 39.79 -33.60
CA LEU A 57 10.94 40.06 -32.32
C LEU A 57 10.55 38.77 -31.59
N ILE A 58 9.99 37.78 -32.28
CA ILE A 58 9.64 36.48 -31.67
C ILE A 58 10.88 35.75 -31.17
N LEU A 59 11.97 35.73 -31.95
CA LEU A 59 13.24 35.14 -31.53
C LEU A 59 13.86 35.89 -30.35
N ALA A 60 13.82 37.23 -30.35
CA ALA A 60 14.30 38.02 -29.23
C ALA A 60 13.48 37.77 -27.95
N PHE A 61 12.16 37.63 -28.08
CA PHE A 61 11.28 37.31 -26.95
C PHE A 61 11.51 35.89 -26.42
N ALA A 62 11.67 34.90 -27.32
CA ALA A 62 11.99 33.53 -26.96
C ALA A 62 13.36 33.41 -26.27
N CYS A 63 14.38 34.11 -26.77
CA CYS A 63 15.69 34.20 -26.11
C CYS A 63 15.62 34.91 -24.77
N GLY A 64 14.84 36.00 -24.67
CA GLY A 64 14.61 36.70 -23.40
C GLY A 64 13.90 35.82 -22.36
N PHE A 65 12.89 35.06 -22.79
CA PHE A 65 12.16 34.12 -21.95
C PHE A 65 13.04 32.95 -21.47
N LEU A 66 13.84 32.37 -22.36
CA LEU A 66 14.83 31.35 -21.99
C LEU A 66 15.89 31.91 -21.02
N GLY A 67 16.32 33.15 -21.21
CA GLY A 67 17.22 33.85 -20.29
C GLY A 67 16.61 34.02 -18.88
N LEU A 68 15.31 34.34 -18.80
CA LEU A 68 14.59 34.46 -17.53
C LEU A 68 14.44 33.11 -16.82
N ILE A 69 14.14 32.04 -17.54
CA ILE A 69 14.07 30.69 -16.97
C ILE A 69 15.44 30.26 -16.43
N ALA A 70 16.52 30.51 -17.19
CA ALA A 70 17.88 30.20 -16.75
C ALA A 70 18.27 31.01 -15.49
N ALA A 71 17.91 32.29 -15.44
CA ALA A 71 18.16 33.15 -14.28
C ALA A 71 17.38 32.68 -13.04
N ALA A 72 16.10 32.30 -13.19
CA ALA A 72 15.29 31.75 -12.12
C ALA A 72 15.86 30.40 -11.61
N GLY A 73 16.29 29.53 -12.53
CA GLY A 73 16.94 28.27 -12.18
C GLY A 73 18.26 28.46 -11.40
N MET A 74 19.12 29.38 -11.84
CA MET A 74 20.36 29.72 -11.14
C MET A 74 20.10 30.35 -9.77
N SER A 75 19.08 31.23 -9.66
CA SER A 75 18.68 31.81 -8.37
C SER A 75 18.15 30.75 -7.40
N GLY A 76 17.36 29.78 -7.88
CA GLY A 76 16.86 28.67 -7.07
C GLY A 76 17.98 27.77 -6.56
N ILE A 77 18.98 27.47 -7.39
CA ILE A 77 20.18 26.72 -6.98
C ILE A 77 20.98 27.49 -5.94
N TYR A 78 21.18 28.80 -6.12
CA TYR A 78 21.92 29.65 -5.18
C TYR A 78 21.23 29.73 -3.81
N VAL A 79 19.92 30.00 -3.78
CA VAL A 79 19.12 30.04 -2.55
C VAL A 79 19.09 28.65 -1.89
N GLY A 80 18.88 27.58 -2.67
CA GLY A 80 18.88 26.22 -2.14
C GLY A 80 20.23 25.79 -1.55
N MET A 81 21.36 26.28 -2.07
CA MET A 81 22.67 26.06 -1.45
C MET A 81 22.84 26.84 -0.14
N GLN A 82 22.36 28.08 -0.06
CA GLN A 82 22.35 28.85 1.17
C GLN A 82 21.47 28.21 2.25
N ASP A 83 20.27 27.73 1.88
CA ASP A 83 19.36 27.06 2.82
C ASP A 83 19.95 25.74 3.33
N ARG A 84 20.61 24.96 2.47
CA ARG A 84 21.33 23.73 2.88
C ARG A 84 22.48 24.04 3.83
N GLN A 85 23.23 25.11 3.58
CA GLN A 85 24.31 25.54 4.48
C GLN A 85 23.75 26.02 5.83
N ALA A 86 22.66 26.80 5.82
CA ALA A 86 22.00 27.27 7.03
C ALA A 86 21.39 26.11 7.85
N ALA A 87 20.75 25.14 7.19
CA ALA A 87 20.19 23.96 7.83
C ALA A 87 21.30 23.03 8.39
N ALA A 88 22.38 22.82 7.63
CA ALA A 88 23.53 22.05 8.10
C ALA A 88 24.20 22.72 9.31
N GLN A 89 24.32 24.06 9.30
CA GLN A 89 24.85 24.82 10.42
C GLN A 89 23.94 24.74 11.66
N ALA A 90 22.62 24.92 11.50
CA ALA A 90 21.65 24.81 12.60
C ALA A 90 21.64 23.41 13.22
N GLN A 91 21.78 22.37 12.40
CA GLN A 91 21.88 20.99 12.85
C GLN A 91 23.20 20.77 13.61
N ALA A 92 24.33 21.26 13.09
CA ALA A 92 25.61 21.20 13.78
C ALA A 92 25.57 21.94 15.14
N ASP A 93 24.93 23.11 15.22
CA ASP A 93 24.75 23.89 16.45
C ASP A 93 23.91 23.15 17.51
N LYS A 94 22.94 22.35 17.08
CA LYS A 94 22.12 21.53 17.97
C LYS A 94 22.96 20.42 18.60
N TYR A 95 23.60 19.59 17.78
CA TYR A 95 24.42 18.47 18.28
C TYR A 95 25.66 18.94 19.04
N TYR A 96 26.22 20.10 18.70
CA TYR A 96 27.31 20.69 19.48
C TYR A 96 26.87 21.03 20.91
N ARG A 97 25.66 21.60 21.08
CA ARG A 97 25.08 21.88 22.40
C ARG A 97 24.72 20.62 23.17
N GLU A 98 24.18 19.62 22.49
CA GLU A 98 23.90 18.30 23.09
C GLU A 98 25.19 17.62 23.54
N GLY A 99 26.25 17.65 22.71
CA GLY A 99 27.57 17.13 23.04
C GLY A 99 28.19 17.80 24.27
N LEU A 100 28.06 19.14 24.40
CA LEU A 100 28.48 19.86 25.61
C LEU A 100 27.66 19.44 26.84
N THR A 101 26.35 19.28 26.70
CA THR A 101 25.45 18.84 27.78
C THR A 101 25.78 17.41 28.23
N ASN A 102 26.01 16.50 27.28
CA ASN A 102 26.39 15.13 27.54
C ASN A 102 27.78 15.04 28.20
N ARG A 103 28.73 15.88 27.77
CA ARG A 103 30.05 15.99 28.39
C ARG A 103 29.96 16.44 29.86
N THR A 104 29.24 17.53 30.14
CA THR A 104 29.06 18.05 31.52
C THR A 104 28.29 17.09 32.41
N SER A 105 27.39 16.28 31.84
CA SER A 105 26.64 15.23 32.52
C SER A 105 27.42 13.91 32.70
N GLY A 106 28.70 13.87 32.35
CA GLY A 106 29.57 12.69 32.47
C GLY A 106 29.33 11.57 31.44
N LYS A 107 28.45 11.78 30.45
CA LYS A 107 28.12 10.81 29.39
C LYS A 107 29.12 10.93 28.23
N LEU A 108 30.39 10.64 28.50
CA LEU A 108 31.50 10.90 27.57
C LEU A 108 31.39 10.16 26.22
N GLN A 109 30.86 8.94 26.21
CA GLN A 109 30.66 8.18 24.95
C GLN A 109 29.58 8.80 24.06
N LEU A 110 28.51 9.33 24.66
CA LEU A 110 27.45 10.00 23.91
C LEU A 110 27.93 11.36 23.39
N ALA A 111 28.66 12.10 24.22
CA ALA A 111 29.30 13.36 23.83
C ALA A 111 30.29 13.15 22.66
N LYS A 112 31.07 12.06 22.65
CA LYS A 112 31.96 11.71 21.54
C LYS A 112 31.19 11.59 20.22
N VAL A 113 30.09 10.83 20.20
CA VAL A 113 29.26 10.62 19.01
C VAL A 113 28.67 11.95 18.53
N ASP A 114 28.19 12.80 19.44
CA ASP A 114 27.64 14.11 19.09
C ASP A 114 28.68 15.01 18.41
N PHE A 115 29.92 15.08 18.94
CA PHE A 115 30.98 15.89 18.34
C PHE A 115 31.53 15.30 17.03
N GLU A 116 31.58 13.97 16.89
CA GLU A 116 31.92 13.30 15.63
C GLU A 116 30.88 13.63 14.55
N TYR A 117 29.59 13.61 14.92
CA TYR A 117 28.50 13.95 14.01
C TYR A 117 28.58 15.42 13.56
N VAL A 118 28.86 16.36 14.47
CA VAL A 118 29.10 17.79 14.13
C VAL A 118 30.19 17.95 13.07
N LEU A 119 31.33 17.27 13.24
CA LEU A 119 32.45 17.32 12.30
C LEU A 119 32.17 16.59 10.98
N THR A 120 31.20 15.67 10.96
CA THR A 120 30.74 15.01 9.72
C THR A 120 29.90 15.95 8.86
N ILE A 121 29.10 16.82 9.49
CA ILE A 121 28.25 17.82 8.81
C ILE A 121 29.05 19.07 8.43
N ASN A 122 29.85 19.59 9.37
CA ASN A 122 30.71 20.75 9.16
C ASN A 122 32.13 20.46 9.70
N PRO A 123 33.05 20.00 8.85
CA PRO A 123 34.43 19.68 9.25
C PRO A 123 35.23 20.85 9.84
N SER A 124 34.80 22.10 9.56
CA SER A 124 35.43 23.33 10.03
C SER A 124 34.69 23.98 11.21
N TYR A 125 33.76 23.26 11.84
CA TYR A 125 32.97 23.79 12.95
C TYR A 125 33.88 24.20 14.13
N PRO A 126 33.81 25.47 14.60
CA PRO A 126 34.70 25.97 15.64
C PRO A 126 34.59 25.19 16.96
N GLY A 127 35.71 24.78 17.53
CA GLY A 127 35.77 24.13 18.85
C GLY A 127 35.38 22.65 18.91
N ALA A 128 34.62 22.11 17.93
CA ALA A 128 34.18 20.71 17.94
C ALA A 128 35.34 19.70 17.96
N ARG A 129 36.40 19.97 17.20
CA ARG A 129 37.59 19.11 17.15
C ARG A 129 38.37 19.11 18.47
N GLU A 130 38.45 20.25 19.14
CA GLU A 130 39.10 20.38 20.44
C GLU A 130 38.30 19.64 21.52
N GLN A 131 36.98 19.82 21.54
CA GLN A 131 36.07 19.11 22.46
C GLN A 131 36.18 17.59 22.28
N LEU A 132 36.16 17.11 21.03
CA LEU A 132 36.33 15.70 20.71
C LEU A 132 37.68 15.18 21.18
N THR A 133 38.78 15.93 20.96
CA THR A 133 40.13 15.53 21.39
C THR A 133 40.20 15.38 22.92
N GLN A 134 39.66 16.35 23.67
CA GLN A 134 39.61 16.28 25.13
C GLN A 134 38.76 15.12 25.64
N ILE A 135 37.65 14.81 24.97
CA ILE A 135 36.81 13.65 25.32
C ILE A 135 37.54 12.35 25.01
N LEU A 136 38.24 12.26 23.88
CA LEU A 136 39.04 11.08 23.53
C LEU A 136 40.17 10.86 24.54
N GLU A 137 40.81 11.93 25.03
CA GLU A 137 41.77 11.86 26.13
C GLU A 137 41.12 11.34 27.42
N LEU A 138 39.97 11.90 27.83
CA LEU A 138 39.23 11.43 29.02
C LEU A 138 38.76 9.97 28.89
N LEU A 139 38.41 9.52 27.68
CA LEU A 139 38.05 8.14 27.38
C LEU A 139 39.28 7.23 27.31
N ALA A 140 40.44 7.76 26.92
CA ALA A 140 41.72 7.07 26.89
C ALA A 140 42.32 6.92 28.30
N VAL A 141 41.95 7.77 29.27
CA VAL A 141 42.20 7.55 30.70
C VAL A 141 41.20 6.53 31.27
N LYS A 142 41.21 5.31 30.72
CA LYS A 142 41.04 4.11 31.54
C LYS A 142 42.44 3.53 31.68
N PRO A 143 42.94 3.26 32.91
CA PRO A 143 44.16 2.49 33.03
C PRO A 143 43.92 1.18 32.29
N THR A 144 44.56 1.03 31.12
CA THR A 144 44.60 -0.26 30.44
C THR A 144 45.49 -1.09 31.34
N PRO A 145 44.96 -2.15 31.99
CA PRO A 145 45.80 -2.99 32.82
C PRO A 145 46.96 -3.46 31.95
N THR A 146 48.19 -3.38 32.48
CA THR A 146 49.34 -4.02 31.86
C THR A 146 48.98 -5.46 31.50
N PHE A 147 49.53 -6.03 30.43
CA PHE A 147 49.19 -7.38 29.96
C PHE A 147 49.12 -8.42 31.09
N ALA A 148 50.03 -8.34 32.07
CA ALA A 148 50.02 -9.16 33.28
C ALA A 148 48.76 -8.97 34.17
N ALA A 149 48.30 -7.74 34.37
CA ALA A 149 47.05 -7.43 35.08
C ALA A 149 45.80 -7.81 34.28
N GLN A 150 45.84 -7.78 32.94
CA GLN A 150 44.74 -8.25 32.10
C GLN A 150 44.58 -9.77 32.19
N VAL A 151 45.68 -10.53 32.15
CA VAL A 151 45.66 -12.00 32.32
C VAL A 151 45.10 -12.41 33.69
N ASP A 152 45.50 -11.72 34.77
CA ASP A 152 45.01 -12.00 36.13
C ASP A 152 43.50 -11.73 36.26
N VAL A 153 43.02 -10.59 35.74
CA VAL A 153 41.58 -10.25 35.76
C VAL A 153 40.74 -11.22 34.93
N THR A 154 41.20 -11.58 33.72
CA THR A 154 40.51 -12.56 32.86
C THR A 154 40.39 -13.92 33.55
N GLN A 155 41.46 -14.38 34.21
CA GLN A 155 41.45 -15.64 34.95
C GLN A 155 40.50 -15.60 36.15
N GLN A 156 40.52 -14.52 36.95
CA GLN A 156 39.62 -14.37 38.11
C GLN A 156 38.14 -14.31 37.71
N LEU A 157 37.82 -13.56 36.64
CA LEU A 157 36.47 -13.49 36.08
C LEU A 157 36.03 -14.84 35.52
N TYR A 158 36.93 -15.56 34.84
CA TYR A 158 36.64 -16.89 34.34
C TYR A 158 36.28 -17.86 35.47
N GLN A 159 37.07 -17.91 36.55
CA GLN A 159 36.77 -18.76 37.71
C GLN A 159 35.43 -18.39 38.37
N THR A 160 35.16 -17.08 38.50
CA THR A 160 33.88 -16.59 39.03
C THR A 160 32.69 -17.01 38.14
N GLY A 161 32.88 -16.97 36.82
CA GLY A 161 31.89 -17.41 35.84
C GLY A 161 31.63 -18.91 35.88
N VAL A 162 32.70 -19.71 36.03
CA VAL A 162 32.63 -21.18 36.20
C VAL A 162 31.92 -21.55 37.49
N GLU A 163 32.27 -20.95 38.63
CA GLU A 163 31.57 -21.20 39.89
C GLU A 163 30.09 -20.83 39.81
N ALA A 164 29.76 -19.70 39.18
CA ALA A 164 28.36 -19.32 38.97
C ALA A 164 27.63 -20.34 38.08
N TYR A 165 28.29 -20.86 37.05
CA TYR A 165 27.75 -21.89 36.17
C TYR A 165 27.50 -23.21 36.93
N ASP A 166 28.47 -23.66 37.71
CA ASP A 166 28.38 -24.90 38.51
C ASP A 166 27.29 -24.80 39.59
N GLN A 167 27.11 -23.60 40.16
CA GLN A 167 26.02 -23.29 41.09
C GLN A 167 24.67 -23.06 40.40
N LYS A 168 24.57 -23.25 39.08
CA LYS A 168 23.35 -23.02 38.26
C LYS A 168 22.81 -21.60 38.37
N LYS A 169 23.66 -20.63 38.71
CA LYS A 169 23.32 -19.20 38.73
C LYS A 169 23.45 -18.65 37.31
N TRP A 170 22.58 -19.12 36.42
CA TRP A 170 22.71 -18.97 34.97
C TRP A 170 22.91 -17.52 34.53
N LYS A 171 22.06 -16.58 34.98
CA LYS A 171 22.20 -15.15 34.67
C LYS A 171 23.60 -14.63 35.00
N LYS A 172 24.07 -14.85 36.23
CA LYS A 172 25.41 -14.42 36.67
C LYS A 172 26.51 -15.10 35.86
N ALA A 173 26.38 -16.39 35.58
CA ALA A 173 27.36 -17.13 34.78
C ALA A 173 27.48 -16.55 33.37
N ILE A 174 26.34 -16.34 32.69
CA ILE A 174 26.29 -15.77 31.33
C ILE A 174 26.89 -14.36 31.31
N GLU A 175 26.50 -13.51 32.25
CA GLU A 175 27.01 -12.12 32.34
C GLU A 175 28.53 -12.10 32.53
N VAL A 176 29.05 -12.86 33.50
CA VAL A 176 30.49 -12.87 33.81
C VAL A 176 31.30 -13.52 32.69
N LEU A 177 30.86 -14.64 32.13
CA LEU A 177 31.55 -15.32 31.03
C LEU A 177 31.51 -14.51 29.73
N SER A 178 30.44 -13.73 29.49
CA SER A 178 30.38 -12.80 28.37
C SER A 178 31.37 -11.64 28.53
N GLN A 179 31.62 -11.18 29.76
CA GLN A 179 32.67 -10.19 30.05
C GLN A 179 34.07 -10.75 29.78
N VAL A 180 34.34 -12.00 30.18
CA VAL A 180 35.61 -12.68 29.87
C VAL A 180 35.85 -12.67 28.35
N ARG A 181 34.85 -13.08 27.56
CA ARG A 181 34.94 -13.08 26.09
C ARG A 181 35.10 -11.69 25.47
N ALA A 182 34.57 -10.65 26.11
CA ALA A 182 34.75 -9.27 25.67
C ALA A 182 36.15 -8.72 25.97
N ILE A 183 36.78 -9.17 27.07
CA ILE A 183 38.13 -8.76 27.50
C ILE A 183 39.21 -9.53 26.72
N ASP A 184 39.06 -10.85 26.59
CA ASP A 184 39.96 -11.72 25.83
C ASP A 184 39.14 -12.77 25.03
N PRO A 185 38.88 -12.52 23.74
CA PRO A 185 38.11 -13.44 22.90
C PRO A 185 38.77 -14.80 22.63
N ALA A 186 40.09 -14.94 22.87
CA ALA A 186 40.83 -16.17 22.61
C ALA A 186 40.90 -17.09 23.85
N TYR A 187 40.77 -16.52 25.05
CA TYR A 187 40.84 -17.26 26.31
C TYR A 187 39.69 -18.27 26.45
N GLU A 188 40.03 -19.57 26.56
CA GLU A 188 39.06 -20.67 26.77
C GLU A 188 37.83 -20.61 25.83
N LYS A 189 38.02 -20.10 24.61
CA LYS A 189 36.96 -19.66 23.69
C LYS A 189 35.81 -20.67 23.55
N ASP A 190 36.13 -21.92 23.23
CA ASP A 190 35.12 -22.94 22.94
C ASP A 190 34.38 -23.38 24.21
N ARG A 191 35.09 -23.48 25.33
CA ARG A 191 34.52 -23.84 26.63
C ARG A 191 33.58 -22.74 27.14
N ILE A 192 33.99 -21.48 27.04
CA ILE A 192 33.16 -20.32 27.40
C ILE A 192 31.91 -20.27 26.51
N ALA A 193 32.07 -20.45 25.18
CA ALA A 193 30.94 -20.47 24.26
C ALA A 193 29.94 -21.58 24.59
N GLN A 194 30.42 -22.78 24.91
CA GLN A 194 29.58 -23.90 25.32
C GLN A 194 28.83 -23.61 26.63
N MET A 195 29.50 -23.04 27.63
CA MET A 195 28.88 -22.69 28.91
C MET A 195 27.83 -21.58 28.77
N ILE A 196 28.11 -20.54 27.98
CA ILE A 196 27.13 -19.49 27.69
C ILE A 196 25.93 -20.08 26.94
N TYR A 197 26.16 -20.92 25.92
CA TYR A 197 25.09 -21.59 25.19
C TYR A 197 24.19 -22.43 26.11
N GLN A 198 24.78 -23.32 26.92
CA GLN A 198 24.02 -24.19 27.83
C GLN A 198 23.29 -23.39 28.92
N GLY A 199 23.96 -22.39 29.50
CA GLY A 199 23.37 -21.52 30.52
C GLY A 199 22.22 -20.68 29.97
N ALA A 200 22.40 -20.05 28.80
CA ALA A 200 21.40 -19.18 28.19
C ALA A 200 20.20 -19.98 27.65
N LEU A 201 20.43 -21.17 27.07
CA LEU A 201 19.35 -22.09 26.70
C LEU A 201 18.53 -22.51 27.92
N THR A 202 19.19 -22.97 28.99
CA THR A 202 18.50 -23.44 30.21
C THR A 202 17.72 -22.32 30.88
N TYR A 203 18.34 -21.14 31.02
CA TYR A 203 17.73 -20.00 31.68
C TYR A 203 16.60 -19.39 30.84
N GLY A 204 16.79 -19.27 29.53
CA GLY A 204 15.76 -18.81 28.60
C GLY A 204 14.52 -19.69 28.64
N LEU A 205 14.68 -21.02 28.59
CA LEU A 205 13.56 -21.96 28.72
C LEU A 205 12.87 -21.89 30.10
N GLN A 206 13.61 -21.60 31.17
CA GLN A 206 13.03 -21.35 32.49
C GLN A 206 12.18 -20.07 32.48
N LEU A 207 12.69 -18.98 31.91
CA LEU A 207 11.98 -17.70 31.82
C LEU A 207 10.69 -17.80 30.98
N LEU A 208 10.68 -18.63 29.92
CA LEU A 208 9.45 -18.92 29.18
C LEU A 208 8.37 -19.53 30.09
N LYS A 209 8.74 -20.46 30.97
CA LYS A 209 7.80 -21.06 31.93
C LYS A 209 7.30 -20.06 32.97
N GLU A 210 8.12 -19.06 33.31
CA GLU A 210 7.77 -17.95 34.21
C GLU A 210 7.02 -16.81 33.51
N GLU A 211 6.65 -16.98 32.23
CA GLU A 211 5.93 -15.98 31.40
C GLU A 211 6.71 -14.67 31.14
N ARG A 212 8.03 -14.68 31.36
CA ARG A 212 8.93 -13.54 31.11
C ARG A 212 9.49 -13.62 29.69
N LEU A 213 8.60 -13.48 28.71
CA LEU A 213 8.86 -13.80 27.30
C LEU A 213 10.00 -12.99 26.67
N GLU A 214 10.03 -11.67 26.89
CA GLU A 214 11.02 -10.78 26.30
C GLU A 214 12.43 -11.09 26.82
N GLU A 215 12.54 -11.30 28.14
CA GLU A 215 13.79 -11.70 28.77
C GLU A 215 14.22 -13.09 28.29
N ALA A 216 13.29 -14.03 28.18
CA ALA A 216 13.57 -15.37 27.67
C ALA A 216 14.12 -15.34 26.25
N ILE A 217 13.47 -14.58 25.35
CA ILE A 217 13.90 -14.41 23.96
C ILE A 217 15.32 -13.84 23.89
N ALA A 218 15.67 -12.85 24.72
CA ALA A 218 17.01 -12.28 24.73
C ALA A 218 18.10 -13.32 25.04
N TYR A 219 17.89 -14.18 26.03
CA TYR A 219 18.84 -15.26 26.33
C TYR A 219 18.84 -16.37 25.27
N LEU A 220 17.67 -16.71 24.71
CA LEU A 220 17.58 -17.73 23.66
C LEU A 220 18.22 -17.25 22.35
N ASP A 221 18.13 -15.98 22.00
CA ASP A 221 18.87 -15.37 20.89
C ASP A 221 20.39 -15.41 21.13
N GLN A 222 20.83 -15.14 22.37
CA GLN A 222 22.23 -15.25 22.74
C GLN A 222 22.75 -16.69 22.59
N ALA A 223 21.93 -17.69 22.94
CA ALA A 223 22.26 -19.10 22.68
C ALA A 223 22.28 -19.40 21.17
N ALA A 224 21.25 -18.98 20.43
CA ALA A 224 21.11 -19.17 18.98
C ALA A 224 22.29 -18.58 18.18
N TYR A 225 22.84 -17.46 18.64
CA TYR A 225 24.02 -16.82 18.06
C TYR A 225 25.28 -17.69 18.15
N LEU A 226 25.40 -18.53 19.19
CA LEU A 226 26.55 -19.39 19.40
C LEU A 226 26.38 -20.75 18.73
N ARG A 227 25.16 -21.27 18.73
CA ARG A 227 24.81 -22.57 18.14
C ARG A 227 23.31 -22.62 17.91
N SER A 228 22.88 -23.32 16.85
CA SER A 228 21.47 -23.58 16.58
C SER A 228 20.74 -24.14 17.80
N LEU A 229 19.55 -23.59 18.07
CA LEU A 229 18.69 -24.05 19.14
C LEU A 229 18.10 -25.44 18.80
N PRO A 230 17.73 -26.23 19.83
CA PRO A 230 16.81 -27.34 19.64
C PRO A 230 15.50 -26.89 18.98
N SER A 231 14.91 -27.74 18.13
CA SER A 231 13.73 -27.38 17.32
C SER A 231 12.51 -26.99 18.14
N ASP A 232 12.33 -27.58 19.31
CA ASP A 232 11.29 -27.23 20.29
C ASP A 232 11.52 -25.83 20.87
N ALA A 233 12.75 -25.51 21.26
CA ALA A 233 13.10 -24.16 21.75
C ALA A 233 12.94 -23.09 20.66
N GLU A 234 13.30 -23.40 19.41
CA GLU A 234 13.13 -22.49 18.28
C GLU A 234 11.64 -22.19 18.00
N LEU A 235 10.79 -23.23 18.04
CA LEU A 235 9.35 -23.07 17.87
C LEU A 235 8.73 -22.23 19.00
N GLU A 236 9.14 -22.47 20.24
CA GLU A 236 8.71 -21.70 21.41
C GLU A 236 9.09 -20.22 21.31
N VAL A 237 10.32 -19.90 20.86
CA VAL A 237 10.75 -18.51 20.61
C VAL A 237 9.89 -17.86 19.53
N ARG A 238 9.61 -18.58 18.44
CA ARG A 238 8.76 -18.09 17.35
C ARG A 238 7.37 -17.74 17.87
N TYR A 239 6.73 -18.62 18.63
CA TYR A 239 5.40 -18.37 19.20
C TYR A 239 5.40 -17.24 20.22
N ALA A 240 6.43 -17.17 21.07
CA ALA A 240 6.58 -16.08 22.03
C ALA A 240 6.67 -14.70 21.35
N ARG A 241 7.43 -14.58 20.25
CA ARG A 241 7.54 -13.32 19.48
C ARG A 241 6.21 -12.91 18.86
N MET A 242 5.50 -13.85 18.24
CA MET A 242 4.18 -13.59 17.65
C MET A 242 3.18 -13.17 18.74
N TYR A 243 3.21 -13.83 19.88
CA TYR A 243 2.35 -13.51 21.02
C TYR A 243 2.62 -12.11 21.59
N ILE A 244 3.90 -11.73 21.80
CA ILE A 244 4.26 -10.36 22.24
C ILE A 244 3.77 -9.33 21.23
N THR A 245 4.02 -9.56 19.94
CA THR A 245 3.60 -8.65 18.86
C THR A 245 2.08 -8.45 18.86
N ALA A 246 1.31 -9.53 19.00
CA ALA A 246 -0.14 -9.47 19.09
C ALA A 246 -0.61 -8.70 20.34
N ARG A 247 0.07 -8.88 21.48
CA ARG A 247 -0.22 -8.18 22.74
C ARG A 247 0.12 -6.69 22.67
N ASP A 248 1.13 -6.28 21.92
CA ASP A 248 1.50 -4.87 21.76
C ASP A 248 0.42 -4.05 21.03
N TYR A 249 -0.39 -4.71 20.20
CA TYR A 249 -1.57 -4.10 19.57
C TYR A 249 -2.83 -4.10 20.46
N TRP A 250 -2.81 -4.85 21.57
CA TRP A 250 -3.98 -4.98 22.44
C TRP A 250 -4.41 -3.62 22.99
N ASN A 251 -5.68 -3.27 22.83
CA ASN A 251 -6.25 -1.97 23.27
C ASN A 251 -5.56 -0.73 22.63
N VAL A 252 -4.81 -0.93 21.56
CA VAL A 252 -4.17 0.13 20.75
C VAL A 252 -4.69 0.07 19.33
N ASN A 253 -4.73 -1.12 18.74
CA ASN A 253 -5.26 -1.38 17.42
C ASN A 253 -5.88 -2.79 17.36
N TRP A 254 -7.20 -2.87 17.48
CA TRP A 254 -7.90 -4.14 17.54
C TRP A 254 -7.79 -4.97 16.26
N GLU A 255 -7.76 -4.34 15.08
CA GLU A 255 -7.64 -5.05 13.80
C GLU A 255 -6.29 -5.77 13.71
N LYS A 256 -5.21 -5.07 14.05
CA LYS A 256 -3.86 -5.66 14.09
C LYS A 256 -3.73 -6.72 15.18
N ALA A 257 -4.38 -6.53 16.33
CA ALA A 257 -4.42 -7.55 17.38
C ALA A 257 -5.15 -8.82 16.90
N ILE A 258 -6.32 -8.68 16.26
CA ILE A 258 -7.10 -9.77 15.68
C ILE A 258 -6.27 -10.51 14.62
N GLU A 259 -5.67 -9.78 13.68
CA GLU A 259 -4.80 -10.36 12.64
C GLU A 259 -3.65 -11.17 13.26
N SER A 260 -2.92 -10.57 14.19
CA SER A 260 -1.73 -11.19 14.81
C SER A 260 -2.09 -12.40 15.68
N PHE A 261 -3.15 -12.31 16.50
CA PHE A 261 -3.63 -13.46 17.27
C PHE A 261 -4.23 -14.54 16.36
N GLY A 262 -4.85 -14.16 15.24
CA GLY A 262 -5.36 -15.08 14.23
C GLY A 262 -4.25 -15.90 13.57
N GLU A 263 -3.14 -15.25 13.17
CA GLU A 263 -1.97 -15.93 12.64
C GLU A 263 -1.36 -16.92 13.64
N LEU A 264 -1.22 -16.51 14.90
CA LEU A 264 -0.72 -17.39 15.95
C LEU A 264 -1.68 -18.55 16.22
N TYR A 265 -2.99 -18.29 16.20
CA TYR A 265 -4.01 -19.32 16.40
C TYR A 265 -3.96 -20.41 15.32
N GLN A 266 -3.66 -20.08 14.06
CA GLN A 266 -3.55 -21.06 12.98
C GLN A 266 -2.44 -22.10 13.22
N ILE A 267 -1.33 -21.70 13.85
CA ILE A 267 -0.15 -22.55 14.02
C ILE A 267 0.05 -23.06 15.45
N GLY A 268 -0.50 -22.34 16.45
CA GLY A 268 -0.36 -22.63 17.87
C GLY A 268 -1.63 -22.27 18.65
N PRO A 269 -2.78 -22.91 18.40
CA PRO A 269 -4.06 -22.54 19.01
C PRO A 269 -4.07 -22.72 20.54
N GLY A 270 -3.31 -23.67 21.05
CA GLY A 270 -3.14 -23.93 22.49
C GLY A 270 -1.95 -23.19 23.12
N TYR A 271 -1.28 -22.31 22.38
CA TYR A 271 -0.16 -21.55 22.93
C TYR A 271 -0.71 -20.51 23.92
N ARG A 272 -0.53 -20.76 25.22
CA ARG A 272 -1.01 -19.87 26.30
C ARG A 272 -2.52 -19.59 26.16
N ASP A 273 -2.93 -18.34 26.38
CA ASP A 273 -4.30 -17.86 26.23
C ASP A 273 -4.61 -17.33 24.82
N THR A 274 -3.84 -17.72 23.78
CA THR A 274 -4.00 -17.22 22.40
C THR A 274 -5.44 -17.32 21.89
N PHE A 275 -6.10 -18.47 22.04
CA PHE A 275 -7.49 -18.62 21.61
C PHE A 275 -8.44 -17.69 22.36
N ALA A 276 -8.29 -17.57 23.68
CA ALA A 276 -9.10 -16.66 24.48
C ALA A 276 -8.88 -15.20 24.06
N ARG A 277 -7.61 -14.79 23.90
CA ARG A 277 -7.22 -13.46 23.41
C ARG A 277 -7.77 -13.16 22.03
N TYR A 278 -7.73 -14.13 21.12
CA TYR A 278 -8.21 -13.97 19.76
C TYR A 278 -9.72 -13.69 19.73
N VAL A 279 -10.50 -14.47 20.50
CA VAL A 279 -11.95 -14.25 20.64
C VAL A 279 -12.23 -12.94 21.37
N ASP A 280 -11.52 -12.67 22.47
CA ASP A 280 -11.72 -11.47 23.28
C ASP A 280 -11.35 -10.19 22.52
N ALA A 281 -10.41 -10.24 21.57
CA ALA A 281 -10.09 -9.12 20.70
C ALA A 281 -11.30 -8.71 19.84
N TYR A 282 -12.01 -9.67 19.23
CA TYR A 282 -13.26 -9.39 18.53
C TYR A 282 -14.33 -8.82 19.47
N ILE A 283 -14.49 -9.40 20.66
CA ILE A 283 -15.51 -8.94 21.62
C ILE A 283 -15.23 -7.51 22.08
N GLN A 284 -13.98 -7.21 22.47
CA GLN A 284 -13.60 -5.87 22.94
C GLN A 284 -13.63 -4.85 21.81
N TYR A 285 -13.31 -5.26 20.58
CA TYR A 285 -13.48 -4.40 19.42
C TYR A 285 -14.96 -4.07 19.18
N GLY A 286 -15.84 -5.06 19.27
CA GLY A 286 -17.29 -4.85 19.20
C GLY A 286 -17.81 -3.95 20.32
N ASP A 287 -17.31 -4.12 21.54
CA ASP A 287 -17.67 -3.28 22.70
C ASP A 287 -17.20 -1.83 22.51
N GLU A 288 -16.04 -1.61 21.89
CA GLU A 288 -15.56 -0.28 21.52
C GLU A 288 -16.43 0.36 20.44
N ARG A 289 -16.76 -0.38 19.38
CA ARG A 289 -17.64 0.11 18.30
C ARG A 289 -19.04 0.46 18.80
N THR A 290 -19.58 -0.35 19.71
CA THR A 290 -20.86 -0.05 20.39
C THR A 290 -20.77 1.26 21.17
N ARG A 291 -19.72 1.46 21.96
CA ARG A 291 -19.50 2.73 22.70
C ARG A 291 -19.28 3.93 21.78
N ALA A 292 -18.70 3.72 20.61
CA ALA A 292 -18.49 4.74 19.59
C ALA A 292 -19.78 5.09 18.81
N GLY A 293 -20.90 4.42 19.07
CA GLY A 293 -22.17 4.65 18.37
C GLY A 293 -22.23 4.00 16.99
N ASP A 294 -21.44 2.96 16.75
CA ASP A 294 -21.42 2.18 15.51
C ASP A 294 -21.87 0.74 15.74
N PRO A 295 -23.20 0.50 15.81
CA PRO A 295 -23.74 -0.82 16.10
C PRO A 295 -23.54 -1.81 14.94
N CYS A 296 -23.35 -1.34 13.71
CA CYS A 296 -23.15 -2.22 12.57
C CYS A 296 -21.74 -2.82 12.57
N ALA A 297 -20.69 -2.03 12.78
CA ALA A 297 -19.35 -2.60 12.94
C ALA A 297 -19.27 -3.48 14.18
N ALA A 298 -19.94 -3.10 15.27
CA ALA A 298 -20.01 -3.92 16.48
C ALA A 298 -20.62 -5.30 16.20
N GLN A 299 -21.75 -5.34 15.46
CA GLN A 299 -22.41 -6.58 15.07
C GLN A 299 -21.47 -7.50 14.29
N THR A 300 -20.69 -6.97 13.35
CA THR A 300 -19.71 -7.77 12.58
C THR A 300 -18.71 -8.44 13.51
N GLN A 301 -18.15 -7.69 14.47
CA GLN A 301 -17.16 -8.25 15.39
C GLN A 301 -17.76 -9.32 16.32
N TYR A 302 -18.96 -9.07 16.86
CA TYR A 302 -19.64 -10.07 17.69
C TYR A 302 -20.01 -11.32 16.91
N ALA A 303 -20.41 -11.20 15.64
CA ALA A 303 -20.71 -12.33 14.78
C ALA A 303 -19.48 -13.20 14.52
N GLU A 304 -18.30 -12.60 14.27
CA GLU A 304 -17.05 -13.36 14.16
C GLU A 304 -16.67 -14.05 15.47
N ALA A 305 -16.79 -13.34 16.60
CA ALA A 305 -16.57 -13.94 17.92
C ALA A 305 -17.51 -15.13 18.20
N LEU A 306 -18.78 -15.07 17.75
CA LEU A 306 -19.75 -16.16 17.91
C LEU A 306 -19.40 -17.40 17.08
N LYS A 307 -18.84 -17.23 15.88
CA LYS A 307 -18.36 -18.35 15.06
C LYS A 307 -17.23 -19.10 15.78
N LEU A 308 -16.38 -18.37 16.50
CA LEU A 308 -15.25 -18.94 17.23
C LEU A 308 -15.68 -19.54 18.58
N ARG A 309 -16.54 -18.83 19.32
CA ARG A 309 -17.00 -19.23 20.65
C ARG A 309 -18.50 -18.88 20.81
N PRO A 310 -19.40 -19.84 20.55
CA PRO A 310 -20.82 -19.68 20.84
C PRO A 310 -21.03 -19.46 22.35
N ALA A 311 -21.64 -18.34 22.73
CA ALA A 311 -21.94 -18.01 24.11
C ALA A 311 -23.20 -17.15 24.21
N ALA A 312 -24.05 -17.40 25.21
CA ALA A 312 -25.36 -16.76 25.31
C ALA A 312 -25.28 -15.25 25.58
N ASP A 313 -24.31 -14.81 26.38
CA ASP A 313 -24.03 -13.39 26.63
C ASP A 313 -23.57 -12.66 25.37
N LEU A 314 -22.73 -13.31 24.57
CA LEU A 314 -22.26 -12.79 23.30
C LEU A 314 -23.36 -12.79 22.24
N GLN A 315 -24.23 -13.80 22.23
CA GLN A 315 -25.41 -13.86 21.37
C GLN A 315 -26.32 -12.65 21.63
N THR A 316 -26.60 -12.35 22.90
CA THR A 316 -27.37 -11.17 23.29
C THR A 316 -26.72 -9.87 22.82
N LYS A 317 -25.38 -9.74 22.94
CA LYS A 317 -24.65 -8.57 22.43
C LYS A 317 -24.79 -8.45 20.90
N ALA A 318 -24.63 -9.56 20.17
CA ALA A 318 -24.72 -9.59 18.72
C ALA A 318 -26.13 -9.23 18.23
N GLU A 319 -27.18 -9.79 18.85
CA GLU A 319 -28.58 -9.50 18.54
C GLU A 319 -28.93 -8.05 18.83
N ALA A 320 -28.52 -7.51 19.98
CA ALA A 320 -28.73 -6.10 20.32
C ALA A 320 -28.01 -5.15 19.35
N ALA A 321 -26.76 -5.47 18.99
CA ALA A 321 -26.01 -4.72 17.99
C ALA A 321 -26.64 -4.82 16.59
N GLN A 322 -27.20 -5.99 16.24
CA GLN A 322 -27.90 -6.19 14.98
C GLN A 322 -29.20 -5.37 14.91
N GLU A 323 -30.02 -5.40 15.96
CA GLU A 323 -31.24 -4.59 16.04
C GLU A 323 -30.91 -3.10 16.00
N ALA A 324 -29.89 -2.67 16.74
CA ALA A 324 -29.40 -1.30 16.71
C ALA A 324 -28.82 -0.93 15.35
N CYS A 325 -28.18 -1.85 14.62
CA CYS A 325 -27.68 -1.62 13.27
C CYS A 325 -28.83 -1.41 12.27
N LEU A 326 -29.91 -2.20 12.39
CA LEU A 326 -31.10 -2.09 11.54
C LEU A 326 -31.90 -0.80 11.77
N THR A 327 -31.79 -0.21 12.97
CA THR A 327 -32.55 0.98 13.39
C THR A 327 -31.70 2.24 13.52
N ALA A 328 -30.37 2.12 13.46
CA ALA A 328 -29.47 3.25 13.45
C ALA A 328 -29.69 4.05 12.16
N PRO A 329 -30.09 5.33 12.24
CA PRO A 329 -30.00 6.20 11.08
C PRO A 329 -28.53 6.21 10.66
N ALA A 330 -28.25 5.92 9.39
CA ALA A 330 -26.90 6.04 8.85
C ALA A 330 -26.39 7.44 9.20
N SER A 331 -25.51 7.54 10.19
CA SER A 331 -25.06 8.84 10.68
C SER A 331 -24.04 9.38 9.69
N ILE A 332 -24.57 10.12 8.72
CA ILE A 332 -23.88 11.00 7.80
C ILE A 332 -23.21 12.10 8.65
N THR A 333 -21.97 11.88 9.09
CA THR A 333 -21.23 12.90 9.84
C THR A 333 -19.77 12.93 9.41
N GLY A 334 -19.36 14.01 8.75
CA GLY A 334 -17.99 14.25 8.33
C GLY A 334 -17.81 15.63 7.72
N THR A 335 -16.67 16.25 7.96
CA THR A 335 -16.31 17.59 7.47
C THR A 335 -16.06 17.56 5.96
N HIS A 336 -16.65 18.54 5.26
CA HIS A 336 -16.69 18.64 3.80
C HIS A 336 -15.31 18.94 3.18
N GLN A 337 -14.98 18.29 2.06
CA GLN A 337 -13.98 18.78 1.11
C GLN A 337 -14.66 19.09 -0.22
N THR A 338 -14.61 20.36 -0.62
CA THR A 338 -14.93 20.74 -2.00
C THR A 338 -13.76 20.33 -2.88
N LEU A 339 -13.97 19.40 -3.81
CA LEU A 339 -12.94 19.03 -4.79
C LEU A 339 -12.91 20.09 -5.89
N ALA A 340 -11.89 20.95 -5.86
CA ALA A 340 -11.63 21.89 -6.93
C ALA A 340 -11.38 21.13 -8.24
N GLY A 341 -12.04 21.52 -9.33
CA GLY A 341 -11.86 20.90 -10.66
C GLY A 341 -12.97 19.94 -11.10
N LEU A 342 -14.04 19.74 -10.32
CA LEU A 342 -15.23 19.06 -10.83
C LEU A 342 -15.99 19.98 -11.80
N TYR A 343 -16.07 19.56 -13.06
CA TYR A 343 -16.76 20.32 -14.11
C TYR A 343 -18.28 20.14 -14.05
N THR A 344 -18.77 18.95 -13.65
CA THR A 344 -20.19 18.62 -13.40
C THR A 344 -20.31 17.37 -12.50
N GLY A 345 -21.44 17.23 -11.80
CA GLY A 345 -21.86 15.98 -11.17
C GLY A 345 -21.32 15.64 -9.78
N ARG A 346 -21.55 14.38 -9.38
CA ARG A 346 -21.18 13.77 -8.09
C ARG A 346 -20.20 12.64 -8.28
N ILE A 347 -19.07 12.71 -7.59
CA ILE A 347 -18.05 11.66 -7.58
C ILE A 347 -17.99 10.99 -6.21
N ALA A 348 -17.94 9.66 -6.15
CA ALA A 348 -17.67 8.90 -4.93
C ALA A 348 -16.42 8.04 -5.08
N TYR A 349 -15.63 7.98 -4.01
CA TYR A 349 -14.40 7.19 -3.93
C TYR A 349 -14.12 6.80 -2.48
N PRO A 350 -13.46 5.66 -2.23
CA PRO A 350 -13.06 5.27 -0.88
C PRO A 350 -11.91 6.15 -0.39
N VAL A 351 -11.77 6.28 0.93
CA VAL A 351 -10.65 6.89 1.64
C VAL A 351 -10.36 6.00 2.84
N PHE A 352 -9.08 5.78 3.13
CA PHE A 352 -8.64 4.93 4.21
C PHE A 352 -8.05 5.81 5.32
N ASP A 353 -8.55 5.64 6.55
CA ASP A 353 -7.99 6.25 7.75
C ASP A 353 -7.62 5.17 8.79
N VAL A 354 -7.11 5.59 9.96
CA VAL A 354 -6.72 4.67 11.04
C VAL A 354 -7.90 3.84 11.59
N ASN A 355 -9.13 4.23 11.29
CA ASN A 355 -10.35 3.56 11.70
C ASN A 355 -10.91 2.64 10.60
N GLY A 356 -10.35 2.64 9.37
CA GLY A 356 -10.77 1.78 8.27
C GLY A 356 -11.18 2.54 7.01
N ALA A 357 -11.84 1.83 6.07
CA ALA A 357 -12.29 2.40 4.80
C ALA A 357 -13.58 3.22 4.98
N ARG A 358 -13.68 4.36 4.32
CA ARG A 358 -14.86 5.24 4.32
C ARG A 358 -15.11 5.72 2.91
N ILE A 359 -16.36 5.94 2.54
CA ILE A 359 -16.68 6.50 1.22
C ILE A 359 -16.87 8.01 1.36
N LEU A 360 -16.11 8.76 0.56
CA LEU A 360 -16.33 10.18 0.36
C LEU A 360 -17.08 10.41 -0.95
N ALA A 361 -18.14 11.20 -0.89
CA ALA A 361 -18.82 11.73 -2.06
C ALA A 361 -18.59 13.24 -2.17
N ALA A 362 -18.22 13.75 -3.35
CA ALA A 362 -18.08 15.17 -3.61
C ALA A 362 -19.01 15.58 -4.76
N SER A 363 -19.59 16.77 -4.68
CA SER A 363 -20.46 17.35 -5.72
C SER A 363 -19.92 18.69 -6.18
N ALA A 364 -20.18 19.07 -7.44
CA ALA A 364 -19.90 20.42 -7.91
C ALA A 364 -20.78 21.45 -7.16
N GLY A 365 -20.15 22.47 -6.56
CA GLY A 365 -20.82 23.66 -6.03
C GLY A 365 -21.42 23.59 -4.61
N ASP A 366 -21.38 22.46 -3.91
CA ASP A 366 -22.03 22.32 -2.59
C ASP A 366 -21.26 21.43 -1.59
N GLN A 367 -21.59 21.56 -0.30
CA GLN A 367 -20.98 20.81 0.81
C GLN A 367 -21.45 19.34 0.84
N THR A 368 -20.49 18.42 0.65
CA THR A 368 -20.57 16.95 0.66
C THR A 368 -21.60 16.28 1.59
N ILE A 369 -22.30 15.28 1.06
CA ILE A 369 -23.04 14.25 1.79
C ILE A 369 -22.07 13.10 2.13
N TYR A 370 -21.90 12.78 3.42
CA TYR A 370 -21.16 11.60 3.87
C TYR A 370 -22.02 10.35 3.64
N THR A 371 -21.50 9.28 3.04
CA THR A 371 -22.31 8.05 2.99
C THR A 371 -21.47 6.79 3.17
N ALA A 372 -21.81 6.06 4.24
CA ALA A 372 -21.19 4.86 4.80
C ALA A 372 -19.81 5.06 5.46
N ALA A 373 -19.79 4.93 6.79
CA ALA A 373 -18.59 4.56 7.51
C ALA A 373 -18.33 3.06 7.28
N PHE A 374 -17.07 2.66 7.18
CA PHE A 374 -16.66 1.25 7.04
C PHE A 374 -17.10 0.61 5.71
N GLY A 375 -16.98 1.37 4.61
CA GLY A 375 -17.33 0.93 3.27
C GLY A 375 -16.34 1.37 2.21
N ASP A 376 -16.29 0.63 1.12
CA ASP A 376 -15.51 0.95 -0.08
C ASP A 376 -16.22 0.48 -1.36
N GLN A 377 -15.55 0.58 -2.51
CA GLN A 377 -16.10 0.25 -3.83
C GLN A 377 -17.48 0.89 -4.14
N PRO A 378 -17.66 2.21 -3.99
CA PRO A 378 -18.93 2.87 -4.22
C PRO A 378 -19.35 2.82 -5.69
N GLU A 379 -20.65 2.67 -5.93
CA GLU A 379 -21.29 2.84 -7.23
C GLU A 379 -22.61 3.60 -7.10
N TRP A 380 -22.69 4.77 -7.73
CA TRP A 380 -23.93 5.52 -7.82
C TRP A 380 -24.93 4.86 -8.79
N GLN A 381 -26.21 4.90 -8.42
CA GLN A 381 -27.28 4.78 -9.40
C GLN A 381 -27.17 5.99 -10.36
N ARG A 382 -27.41 5.78 -11.65
CA ARG A 382 -27.26 6.81 -12.70
C ARG A 382 -27.97 8.14 -12.43
N ASN A 383 -29.10 8.12 -11.73
CA ASN A 383 -29.86 9.32 -11.36
C ASN A 383 -29.31 10.04 -10.12
N GLY A 384 -28.24 9.55 -9.51
CA GLY A 384 -27.60 10.10 -8.31
C GLY A 384 -28.41 9.96 -7.01
N GLY A 385 -29.54 9.23 -7.04
CA GLY A 385 -30.47 9.15 -5.90
C GLY A 385 -30.16 8.04 -4.89
N ARG A 386 -29.44 6.99 -5.32
CA ARG A 386 -28.99 5.87 -4.49
C ARG A 386 -27.56 5.55 -4.84
N PHE A 387 -26.86 4.87 -3.94
CA PHE A 387 -25.60 4.25 -4.28
C PHE A 387 -25.48 2.88 -3.59
N THR A 388 -24.70 2.00 -4.18
CA THR A 388 -24.34 0.70 -3.60
C THR A 388 -22.85 0.69 -3.30
N HIS A 389 -22.45 -0.13 -2.34
CA HIS A 389 -21.07 -0.21 -1.90
C HIS A 389 -20.80 -1.56 -1.24
N ARG A 390 -19.52 -1.90 -1.10
CA ARG A 390 -19.09 -2.97 -0.21
C ARG A 390 -19.06 -2.42 1.22
N ALA A 391 -19.89 -2.98 2.07
CA ALA A 391 -20.07 -2.61 3.47
C ALA A 391 -19.14 -3.41 4.39
N GLY A 392 -17.82 -3.32 4.17
CA GLY A 392 -16.81 -3.99 4.98
C GLY A 392 -17.06 -5.50 5.17
N GLY A 393 -16.87 -5.99 6.40
CA GLY A 393 -17.11 -7.39 6.76
C GLY A 393 -18.56 -7.87 6.65
N SER A 394 -19.52 -6.99 6.33
CA SER A 394 -20.94 -7.31 6.22
C SER A 394 -21.40 -7.63 4.79
N GLY A 395 -20.55 -7.42 3.78
CA GLY A 395 -20.88 -7.74 2.38
C GLY A 395 -21.15 -6.52 1.53
N ALA A 396 -22.28 -6.47 0.83
CA ALA A 396 -22.65 -5.32 0.00
C ALA A 396 -24.04 -4.79 0.36
N SER A 397 -24.20 -3.47 0.28
CA SER A 397 -25.43 -2.78 0.66
C SER A 397 -25.80 -1.68 -0.33
N VAL A 398 -27.10 -1.39 -0.43
CA VAL A 398 -27.66 -0.23 -1.13
C VAL A 398 -28.07 0.81 -0.10
N ILE A 399 -27.69 2.07 -0.31
CA ILE A 399 -28.12 3.19 0.52
C ILE A 399 -29.08 4.09 -0.27
N ALA A 400 -30.22 4.38 0.35
CA ALA A 400 -31.27 5.24 -0.17
C ALA A 400 -31.87 6.07 0.98
N GLU A 401 -31.85 7.41 0.87
CA GLU A 401 -32.51 8.32 1.84
C GLU A 401 -32.10 8.08 3.32
N GLY A 402 -30.84 7.68 3.56
CA GLY A 402 -30.33 7.39 4.90
C GLY A 402 -30.61 5.97 5.41
N ASN A 403 -31.33 5.15 4.65
CA ASN A 403 -31.53 3.73 4.93
C ASN A 403 -30.50 2.88 4.21
N SER A 404 -29.97 1.86 4.88
CA SER A 404 -29.06 0.86 4.30
C SER A 404 -29.77 -0.48 4.19
N VAL A 405 -29.74 -1.06 3.00
CA VAL A 405 -30.34 -2.36 2.67
C VAL A 405 -29.24 -3.32 2.28
N ALA A 406 -29.06 -4.40 3.06
CA ALA A 406 -28.11 -5.45 2.71
C ALA A 406 -28.60 -6.22 1.47
N ILE A 407 -27.72 -6.40 0.49
CA ILE A 407 -28.03 -7.08 -0.79
C ILE A 407 -27.12 -8.28 -1.06
N ALA A 408 -26.00 -8.40 -0.34
CA ALA A 408 -25.03 -9.46 -0.55
C ALA A 408 -24.29 -9.79 0.76
N PRO A 409 -23.88 -11.06 0.98
CA PRO A 409 -23.16 -11.47 2.18
C PRO A 409 -21.69 -11.00 2.18
N ALA A 410 -21.03 -11.18 3.32
CA ALA A 410 -19.61 -10.90 3.52
C ALA A 410 -18.72 -11.45 2.39
N GLY A 411 -17.76 -10.64 1.93
CA GLY A 411 -16.86 -10.97 0.83
C GLY A 411 -17.40 -10.68 -0.57
N ALA A 412 -18.63 -10.18 -0.70
CA ALA A 412 -19.14 -9.65 -1.96
C ALA A 412 -18.39 -8.36 -2.36
N GLU A 413 -18.09 -8.23 -3.65
CA GLU A 413 -17.28 -7.14 -4.20
C GLU A 413 -17.95 -6.54 -5.44
N PHE A 414 -17.61 -5.28 -5.71
CA PHE A 414 -17.93 -4.53 -6.92
C PHE A 414 -19.44 -4.47 -7.26
N PRO A 415 -20.33 -4.21 -6.29
CA PRO A 415 -21.76 -4.15 -6.56
C PRO A 415 -22.07 -3.03 -7.57
N THR A 416 -22.89 -3.28 -8.59
CA THR A 416 -23.28 -2.28 -9.61
C THR A 416 -24.75 -2.41 -9.98
N PHE A 417 -25.40 -1.26 -10.18
CA PHE A 417 -26.84 -1.20 -10.49
C PHE A 417 -27.12 -1.60 -11.93
N SER A 418 -28.26 -2.25 -12.14
CA SER A 418 -28.89 -2.29 -13.46
C SER A 418 -29.24 -0.87 -13.96
N PRO A 419 -29.43 -0.66 -15.28
CA PRO A 419 -29.70 0.68 -15.83
C PRO A 419 -30.93 1.37 -15.23
N ASP A 420 -31.96 0.59 -14.91
CA ASP A 420 -33.18 1.04 -14.22
C ASP A 420 -33.01 1.17 -12.69
N GLY A 421 -31.91 0.65 -12.14
CA GLY A 421 -31.59 0.57 -10.72
C GLY A 421 -32.44 -0.42 -9.93
N ALA A 422 -33.28 -1.25 -10.57
CA ALA A 422 -34.11 -2.21 -9.87
C ALA A 422 -33.30 -3.39 -9.29
N ARG A 423 -32.13 -3.67 -9.86
CA ARG A 423 -31.28 -4.80 -9.51
C ARG A 423 -29.84 -4.36 -9.27
N VAL A 424 -29.11 -5.20 -8.54
CA VAL A 424 -27.67 -5.06 -8.34
C VAL A 424 -27.01 -6.37 -8.68
N ILE A 425 -25.91 -6.30 -9.43
CA ILE A 425 -25.01 -7.42 -9.65
C ILE A 425 -23.74 -7.21 -8.84
N TYR A 426 -23.18 -8.27 -8.27
CA TYR A 426 -21.93 -8.26 -7.52
C TYR A 426 -21.14 -9.53 -7.81
N SER A 427 -19.85 -9.53 -7.46
CA SER A 427 -19.02 -10.73 -7.50
C SER A 427 -18.78 -11.28 -6.09
N LEU A 428 -18.85 -12.59 -5.91
CA LEU A 428 -18.53 -13.28 -4.66
C LEU A 428 -17.74 -14.55 -5.00
N GLN A 429 -16.52 -14.67 -4.47
CA GLN A 429 -15.65 -15.83 -4.71
C GLN A 429 -15.45 -16.18 -6.20
N GLY A 430 -15.36 -15.17 -7.07
CA GLY A 430 -15.16 -15.34 -8.51
C GLY A 430 -16.42 -15.75 -9.29
N GLN A 431 -17.60 -15.68 -8.66
CA GLN A 431 -18.90 -15.87 -9.31
C GLN A 431 -19.70 -14.57 -9.31
N LEU A 432 -20.49 -14.36 -10.35
CA LEU A 432 -21.39 -13.22 -10.48
C LEU A 432 -22.79 -13.58 -9.98
N TYR A 433 -23.35 -12.70 -9.15
CA TYR A 433 -24.69 -12.86 -8.58
C TYR A 433 -25.53 -11.62 -8.85
N LEU A 434 -26.79 -11.83 -9.22
CA LEU A 434 -27.80 -10.80 -9.45
C LEU A 434 -28.86 -10.84 -8.35
N MET A 435 -29.19 -9.70 -7.77
CA MET A 435 -30.15 -9.55 -6.67
C MET A 435 -31.04 -8.31 -6.89
N ASN A 436 -32.23 -8.27 -6.30
CA ASN A 436 -33.01 -7.04 -6.29
C ASN A 436 -32.35 -5.98 -5.42
N ALA A 437 -32.38 -4.72 -5.88
CA ALA A 437 -31.74 -3.60 -5.19
C ALA A 437 -32.39 -3.26 -3.84
N ASP A 438 -33.61 -3.73 -3.60
CA ASP A 438 -34.34 -3.59 -2.33
C ASP A 438 -34.09 -4.75 -1.35
N GLY A 439 -33.17 -5.68 -1.68
CA GLY A 439 -32.83 -6.83 -0.85
C GLY A 439 -33.89 -7.94 -0.86
N SER A 440 -34.95 -7.82 -1.66
CA SER A 440 -35.97 -8.86 -1.79
C SER A 440 -35.52 -10.00 -2.73
N GLY A 441 -36.14 -11.18 -2.56
CA GLY A 441 -35.89 -12.34 -3.41
C GLY A 441 -34.64 -13.13 -3.00
N SER A 442 -34.16 -14.00 -3.90
CA SER A 442 -32.94 -14.78 -3.71
C SER A 442 -31.94 -14.44 -4.81
N PRO A 443 -30.62 -14.38 -4.52
CA PRO A 443 -29.62 -14.11 -5.53
C PRO A 443 -29.63 -15.17 -6.64
N ILE A 444 -29.50 -14.71 -7.88
CA ILE A 444 -29.40 -15.54 -9.07
C ILE A 444 -27.92 -15.61 -9.48
N GLU A 445 -27.36 -16.81 -9.53
CA GLU A 445 -26.00 -17.02 -10.02
C GLU A 445 -25.96 -16.92 -11.55
N LEU A 446 -25.08 -16.06 -12.07
CA LEU A 446 -24.92 -15.84 -13.50
C LEU A 446 -23.70 -16.56 -14.09
N GLY A 447 -22.81 -17.08 -13.24
CA GLY A 447 -21.60 -17.82 -13.60
C GLY A 447 -20.31 -17.07 -13.29
N ALA A 448 -19.18 -17.63 -13.74
CA ALA A 448 -17.85 -17.18 -13.33
C ALA A 448 -17.52 -15.77 -13.85
N GLY A 449 -16.98 -14.94 -12.96
CA GLY A 449 -16.53 -13.58 -13.27
C GLY A 449 -16.30 -12.73 -12.02
N SER A 450 -15.59 -11.62 -12.20
CA SER A 450 -15.32 -10.63 -11.15
C SER A 450 -15.43 -9.20 -11.68
N ALA A 451 -15.46 -8.23 -10.75
CA ALA A 451 -15.51 -6.81 -11.04
C ALA A 451 -16.59 -6.39 -12.06
N PRO A 452 -17.87 -6.78 -11.87
CA PRO A 452 -18.93 -6.40 -12.81
C PRO A 452 -19.17 -4.89 -12.85
N THR A 453 -19.45 -4.36 -14.05
CA THR A 453 -19.93 -2.99 -14.30
C THR A 453 -21.05 -3.01 -15.34
N TRP A 454 -22.21 -2.42 -15.02
CA TRP A 454 -23.40 -2.48 -15.88
C TRP A 454 -23.60 -1.18 -16.69
N GLY A 455 -23.59 -1.32 -18.01
CA GLY A 455 -23.67 -0.21 -18.96
C GLY A 455 -25.08 0.31 -19.20
N PRO A 456 -25.23 1.51 -19.79
CA PRO A 456 -26.53 2.16 -19.98
C PRO A 456 -27.48 1.36 -20.86
N GLY A 457 -26.91 0.67 -21.85
CA GLY A 457 -27.64 -0.13 -22.83
C GLY A 457 -28.02 -1.53 -22.34
N GLY A 458 -27.84 -1.84 -21.05
CA GLY A 458 -28.18 -3.15 -20.48
C GLY A 458 -27.09 -4.21 -20.61
N LEU A 459 -25.98 -3.91 -21.29
CA LEU A 459 -24.81 -4.80 -21.33
C LEU A 459 -24.03 -4.72 -20.01
N LEU A 460 -23.71 -5.90 -19.48
CA LEU A 460 -22.80 -6.10 -18.36
C LEU A 460 -21.38 -6.34 -18.92
N ALA A 461 -20.39 -5.67 -18.35
CA ALA A 461 -18.97 -5.99 -18.54
C ALA A 461 -18.37 -6.54 -17.24
N TYR A 462 -17.47 -7.52 -17.32
CA TYR A 462 -16.83 -8.15 -16.17
C TYR A 462 -15.50 -8.80 -16.58
N SER A 463 -14.60 -9.04 -15.63
CA SER A 463 -13.40 -9.85 -15.85
C SER A 463 -13.77 -11.32 -15.82
N GLY A 464 -13.43 -12.06 -16.87
CA GLY A 464 -13.80 -13.48 -17.00
C GLY A 464 -12.84 -14.27 -17.87
N CYS A 465 -12.95 -15.60 -17.81
CA CYS A 465 -12.14 -16.54 -18.58
C CYS A 465 -13.03 -17.54 -19.34
N ASP A 466 -12.59 -17.90 -20.55
CA ASP A 466 -13.15 -18.98 -21.35
C ASP A 466 -12.00 -19.86 -21.91
N ALA A 467 -12.34 -20.86 -22.73
CA ALA A 467 -11.36 -21.79 -23.32
C ALA A 467 -10.25 -21.12 -24.15
N GLY A 468 -10.52 -19.92 -24.67
CA GLY A 468 -9.59 -19.11 -25.45
C GLY A 468 -8.76 -18.11 -24.63
N GLY A 469 -8.88 -18.08 -23.30
CA GLY A 469 -8.15 -17.15 -22.42
C GLY A 469 -9.02 -16.27 -21.51
N CYS A 470 -8.41 -15.25 -20.91
CA CYS A 470 -9.07 -14.34 -19.96
C CYS A 470 -9.06 -12.90 -20.45
N GLY A 471 -9.98 -12.08 -19.97
CA GLY A 471 -10.08 -10.66 -20.30
C GLY A 471 -11.41 -10.06 -19.88
N ILE A 472 -11.77 -8.94 -20.48
CA ILE A 472 -13.08 -8.31 -20.30
C ILE A 472 -14.10 -9.03 -21.17
N VAL A 473 -15.16 -9.50 -20.54
CA VAL A 473 -16.28 -10.18 -21.19
C VAL A 473 -17.52 -9.31 -21.06
N ILE A 474 -18.31 -9.23 -22.13
CA ILE A 474 -19.61 -8.58 -22.12
C ILE A 474 -20.75 -9.59 -22.33
N ARG A 475 -21.88 -9.36 -21.68
CA ARG A 475 -23.13 -10.09 -21.92
C ARG A 475 -24.33 -9.22 -21.58
N ASN A 476 -25.51 -9.56 -22.08
CA ASN A 476 -26.76 -9.04 -21.54
C ASN A 476 -27.32 -10.08 -20.55
N PRO A 477 -27.50 -9.74 -19.25
CA PRO A 477 -28.04 -10.70 -18.28
C PRO A 477 -29.55 -10.96 -18.46
N ASP A 478 -30.25 -10.15 -19.27
CA ASP A 478 -31.70 -10.25 -19.51
C ASP A 478 -32.06 -11.04 -20.77
N ASN A 479 -31.07 -11.54 -21.51
CA ASN A 479 -31.32 -12.38 -22.68
C ASN A 479 -30.38 -13.59 -22.70
N ALA A 480 -30.56 -14.46 -23.68
CA ALA A 480 -29.81 -15.70 -23.82
C ALA A 480 -28.57 -15.57 -24.74
N ASP A 481 -28.14 -14.35 -25.08
CA ASP A 481 -27.00 -14.17 -25.96
C ASP A 481 -25.71 -14.66 -25.26
N PRO A 482 -24.83 -15.36 -25.99
CA PRO A 482 -23.59 -15.85 -25.40
C PRO A 482 -22.67 -14.69 -24.99
N PRO A 483 -21.91 -14.83 -23.90
CA PRO A 483 -20.90 -13.84 -23.52
C PRO A 483 -19.85 -13.68 -24.64
N ARG A 484 -19.38 -12.45 -24.84
CA ARG A 484 -18.34 -12.11 -25.82
C ARG A 484 -17.16 -11.47 -25.13
N ARG A 485 -15.97 -12.04 -25.32
CA ARG A 485 -14.71 -11.45 -24.83
C ARG A 485 -14.23 -10.32 -25.74
N LEU A 486 -13.81 -9.21 -25.15
CA LEU A 486 -13.33 -7.99 -25.81
C LEU A 486 -11.81 -7.81 -25.72
N THR A 487 -11.17 -8.30 -24.65
CA THR A 487 -9.72 -8.18 -24.42
C THR A 487 -9.08 -9.53 -24.11
N GLY A 488 -7.77 -9.58 -23.88
CA GLY A 488 -7.01 -10.84 -23.86
C GLY A 488 -6.06 -11.03 -22.68
N SER A 489 -6.05 -10.12 -21.70
CA SER A 489 -5.18 -10.25 -20.53
C SER A 489 -5.99 -10.65 -19.28
N PRO A 490 -5.48 -11.60 -18.46
CA PRO A 490 -6.14 -12.01 -17.22
C PRO A 490 -6.17 -10.91 -16.15
N ASN A 491 -5.39 -9.84 -16.32
CA ASN A 491 -5.33 -8.70 -15.40
C ASN A 491 -6.17 -7.51 -15.89
N ASP A 492 -7.01 -7.70 -16.90
CA ASP A 492 -7.89 -6.64 -17.41
C ASP A 492 -9.13 -6.52 -16.51
N ILE A 493 -9.30 -5.36 -15.87
CA ILE A 493 -10.38 -5.12 -14.92
C ILE A 493 -11.25 -3.95 -15.38
N PRO A 494 -12.53 -4.19 -15.76
CA PRO A 494 -13.42 -3.12 -16.19
C PRO A 494 -13.91 -2.30 -15.00
N THR A 495 -14.03 -0.99 -15.18
CA THR A 495 -14.30 -0.05 -14.09
C THR A 495 -15.57 0.75 -14.29
N SER A 496 -15.80 1.30 -15.49
CA SER A 496 -17.01 2.07 -15.79
C SER A 496 -17.32 2.15 -17.27
N TRP A 497 -18.58 2.36 -17.61
CA TRP A 497 -19.04 2.61 -18.98
C TRP A 497 -19.07 4.10 -19.30
N SER A 498 -18.76 4.45 -20.56
CA SER A 498 -19.02 5.80 -21.06
C SER A 498 -20.52 6.12 -21.01
N PRO A 499 -20.91 7.40 -20.88
CA PRO A 499 -22.32 7.78 -20.79
C PRO A 499 -23.16 7.34 -22.00
N ASP A 500 -22.54 7.31 -23.18
CA ASP A 500 -23.13 6.85 -24.44
C ASP A 500 -23.25 5.32 -24.55
N GLY A 501 -22.61 4.56 -23.66
CA GLY A 501 -22.65 3.10 -23.59
C GLY A 501 -21.80 2.37 -24.63
N PHE A 502 -20.95 3.06 -25.38
CA PHE A 502 -20.15 2.42 -26.42
C PHE A 502 -18.76 1.98 -25.96
N ASN A 503 -18.21 2.63 -24.93
CA ASN A 503 -16.86 2.38 -24.45
C ASN A 503 -16.88 1.91 -22.99
N ILE A 504 -15.97 1.01 -22.67
CA ILE A 504 -15.73 0.53 -21.31
C ILE A 504 -14.33 0.98 -20.92
N SER A 505 -14.23 1.69 -19.80
CA SER A 505 -12.94 1.94 -19.15
C SER A 505 -12.52 0.71 -18.36
N TYR A 506 -11.23 0.43 -18.42
CA TYR A 506 -10.60 -0.65 -17.68
C TYR A 506 -9.15 -0.28 -17.37
N TYR A 507 -8.52 -1.03 -16.47
CA TYR A 507 -7.09 -0.95 -16.27
C TYR A 507 -6.43 -2.32 -16.48
N SER A 508 -5.17 -2.28 -16.89
CA SER A 508 -4.39 -3.46 -17.24
C SER A 508 -2.91 -3.21 -17.03
N ASN A 509 -2.14 -4.26 -16.75
CA ASN A 509 -0.69 -4.20 -16.57
C ASN A 509 0.11 -4.62 -17.82
N VAL A 510 -0.54 -4.68 -18.99
CA VAL A 510 0.11 -5.07 -20.26
C VAL A 510 1.25 -4.13 -20.70
N SER A 511 1.28 -2.90 -20.19
CA SER A 511 2.36 -1.91 -20.41
C SER A 511 3.51 -2.02 -19.38
N GLY A 512 3.42 -2.93 -18.40
CA GLY A 512 4.40 -3.12 -17.33
C GLY A 512 4.02 -2.47 -15.99
N SER A 513 3.19 -1.43 -16.01
CA SER A 513 2.49 -0.83 -14.88
C SER A 513 0.99 -0.86 -15.13
N TYR A 514 0.14 -0.69 -14.10
CA TYR A 514 -1.28 -0.54 -14.35
C TYR A 514 -1.55 0.79 -15.04
N ASP A 515 -2.17 0.73 -16.22
CA ASP A 515 -2.61 1.88 -16.98
C ASP A 515 -4.11 1.78 -17.30
N LEU A 516 -4.74 2.93 -17.53
CA LEU A 516 -6.11 3.00 -18.00
C LEU A 516 -6.16 2.80 -19.51
N PHE A 517 -7.18 2.06 -19.92
CA PHE A 517 -7.51 1.80 -21.30
C PHE A 517 -9.01 1.93 -21.51
N PHE A 518 -9.40 2.21 -22.75
CA PHE A 518 -10.77 2.08 -23.23
C PHE A 518 -10.87 0.95 -24.23
N VAL A 519 -11.94 0.17 -24.12
CA VAL A 519 -12.34 -0.79 -25.14
C VAL A 519 -13.72 -0.44 -25.67
N ASN A 520 -13.85 -0.36 -26.98
CA ASN A 520 -15.16 -0.15 -27.60
C ASN A 520 -15.91 -1.49 -27.69
N THR A 521 -17.22 -1.48 -27.48
CA THR A 521 -18.04 -2.68 -27.62
C THR A 521 -17.97 -3.28 -29.03
N ALA A 522 -17.84 -2.48 -30.09
CA ALA A 522 -17.65 -2.98 -31.45
C ALA A 522 -16.22 -3.52 -31.70
N GLY A 523 -15.29 -3.30 -30.77
CA GLY A 523 -13.87 -3.65 -30.87
C GLY A 523 -12.97 -2.43 -31.03
N GLY A 524 -11.69 -2.62 -30.71
CA GLY A 524 -10.69 -1.54 -30.66
C GLY A 524 -10.36 -1.15 -29.22
N VAL A 525 -9.06 -0.91 -28.99
CA VAL A 525 -8.50 -0.56 -27.68
C VAL A 525 -7.71 0.73 -27.81
N GLN A 526 -7.89 1.64 -26.86
CA GLN A 526 -7.12 2.87 -26.72
C GLN A 526 -6.47 2.90 -25.33
N GLN A 527 -5.16 3.11 -25.28
CA GLN A 527 -4.47 3.43 -24.03
C GLN A 527 -4.71 4.90 -23.68
N VAL A 528 -5.08 5.17 -22.43
CA VAL A 528 -5.43 6.52 -21.93
C VAL A 528 -4.30 7.08 -21.08
N THR A 529 -3.68 6.27 -20.22
CA THR A 529 -2.53 6.70 -19.42
C THR A 529 -1.27 5.93 -19.83
N SER A 530 -0.12 6.58 -19.73
CA SER A 530 1.18 5.99 -20.07
C SER A 530 2.34 6.60 -19.27
N ASN A 531 2.07 7.08 -18.06
CA ASN A 531 3.03 7.85 -17.25
C ASN A 531 3.61 7.02 -16.10
N ALA A 532 4.56 7.61 -15.37
CA ALA A 532 5.17 6.96 -14.22
C ALA A 532 4.11 6.77 -13.11
N GLY A 533 3.82 5.53 -12.74
CA GLY A 533 2.89 5.16 -11.69
C GLY A 533 1.82 4.17 -12.15
N ASN A 534 1.07 3.61 -11.21
CA ASN A 534 -0.16 2.87 -11.46
C ASN A 534 -1.33 3.84 -11.63
N ASN A 535 -2.21 3.54 -12.58
CA ASN A 535 -3.44 4.27 -12.86
C ASN A 535 -4.60 3.27 -12.91
N VAL A 536 -5.56 3.38 -11.98
CA VAL A 536 -6.63 2.39 -11.80
C VAL A 536 -7.98 3.05 -11.50
N GLY A 537 -9.06 2.25 -11.52
CA GLY A 537 -10.38 2.69 -11.05
C GLY A 537 -11.03 3.77 -11.92
N GLY A 538 -10.85 3.73 -13.25
CA GLY A 538 -11.35 4.75 -14.17
C GLY A 538 -12.88 4.91 -14.13
N ALA A 539 -13.35 6.12 -13.85
CA ALA A 539 -14.76 6.52 -13.78
C ALA A 539 -15.06 7.61 -14.81
N TRP A 540 -15.91 7.30 -15.78
CA TRP A 540 -16.35 8.27 -16.79
C TRP A 540 -17.13 9.41 -16.17
N GLY A 541 -16.78 10.64 -16.56
CA GLY A 541 -17.56 11.82 -16.22
C GLY A 541 -18.91 11.82 -16.92
N PRO A 542 -19.94 12.41 -16.31
CA PRO A 542 -21.27 12.52 -16.90
C PRO A 542 -21.29 13.37 -18.18
N ASP A 543 -20.26 14.20 -18.37
CA ASP A 543 -20.07 14.99 -19.59
C ASP A 543 -19.51 14.18 -20.78
N GLY A 544 -19.06 12.94 -20.56
CA GLY A 544 -18.43 12.11 -21.60
C GLY A 544 -17.13 12.68 -22.16
N ALA A 545 -16.56 13.71 -21.52
CA ALA A 545 -15.34 14.38 -21.95
C ALA A 545 -14.19 14.16 -20.97
N HIS A 546 -14.49 13.77 -19.73
CA HIS A 546 -13.50 13.56 -18.67
C HIS A 546 -13.55 12.15 -18.08
N ILE A 547 -12.43 11.75 -17.48
CA ILE A 547 -12.27 10.51 -16.72
C ILE A 547 -11.65 10.86 -15.36
N ALA A 548 -12.25 10.35 -14.29
CA ALA A 548 -11.65 10.37 -12.96
C ALA A 548 -10.96 9.02 -12.69
N PHE A 549 -9.82 9.04 -12.01
CA PHE A 549 -9.07 7.81 -11.73
C PHE A 549 -8.09 7.99 -10.58
N LEU A 550 -7.58 6.88 -10.07
CA LEU A 550 -6.62 6.85 -8.97
C LEU A 550 -5.21 6.67 -9.53
N SER A 551 -4.25 7.43 -9.01
CA SER A 551 -2.85 7.30 -9.42
C SER A 551 -1.86 7.53 -8.27
N ASP A 552 -0.78 6.77 -8.26
CA ASP A 552 0.35 6.90 -7.33
C ASP A 552 1.55 7.66 -7.92
N ARG A 553 1.36 8.32 -9.08
CA ARG A 553 2.41 9.01 -9.87
C ARG A 553 3.28 10.01 -9.12
N ASP A 554 2.78 10.55 -8.00
CA ASP A 554 3.51 11.51 -7.15
C ASP A 554 4.11 10.86 -5.88
N GLY A 555 4.23 9.52 -5.85
CA GLY A 555 4.73 8.76 -4.70
C GLY A 555 3.67 8.47 -3.62
N ALA A 556 2.46 9.00 -3.78
CA ALA A 556 1.30 8.68 -2.96
C ALA A 556 0.03 8.67 -3.82
N TRP A 557 -0.87 7.74 -3.52
CA TRP A 557 -2.17 7.62 -4.18
C TRP A 557 -2.98 8.91 -4.06
N GLY A 558 -3.59 9.30 -5.16
CA GLY A 558 -4.50 10.44 -5.25
C GLY A 558 -5.56 10.23 -6.31
N LEU A 559 -6.64 11.00 -6.20
CA LEU A 559 -7.69 11.08 -7.20
C LEU A 559 -7.33 12.17 -8.23
N TYR A 560 -7.38 11.81 -9.50
CA TYR A 560 -7.08 12.68 -10.63
C TYR A 560 -8.29 12.75 -11.56
N ILE A 561 -8.44 13.89 -12.22
CA ILE A 561 -9.33 14.06 -13.38
C ILE A 561 -8.48 14.42 -14.58
N ALA A 562 -8.74 13.78 -15.72
CA ALA A 562 -8.15 14.10 -17.01
C ALA A 562 -9.25 14.21 -18.07
N LYS A 563 -8.89 14.75 -19.24
CA LYS A 563 -9.69 14.54 -20.45
C LYS A 563 -9.75 13.05 -20.79
N TYR A 564 -10.76 12.64 -21.55
CA TYR A 564 -10.96 11.24 -21.92
C TYR A 564 -9.75 10.65 -22.67
N ASP A 565 -8.97 11.47 -23.38
CA ASP A 565 -7.74 11.05 -24.05
C ASP A 565 -6.52 10.95 -23.10
N GLY A 566 -6.72 11.17 -21.80
CA GLY A 566 -5.70 11.12 -20.75
C GLY A 566 -4.89 12.41 -20.57
N THR A 567 -5.14 13.44 -21.39
CA THR A 567 -4.44 14.72 -21.29
C THR A 567 -4.99 15.59 -20.17
N GLU A 568 -4.23 16.62 -19.77
CA GLU A 568 -4.63 17.61 -18.76
C GLU A 568 -4.97 17.01 -17.38
N ALA A 569 -4.33 15.88 -17.04
CA ALA A 569 -4.52 15.21 -15.76
C ALA A 569 -4.16 16.12 -14.58
N THR A 570 -5.14 16.39 -13.72
CA THR A 570 -5.03 17.26 -12.55
C THR A 570 -5.39 16.48 -11.29
N LYS A 571 -4.56 16.56 -10.25
CA LYS A 571 -4.84 15.96 -8.94
C LYS A 571 -5.90 16.79 -8.22
N ILE A 572 -6.98 16.15 -7.80
CA ILE A 572 -8.10 16.82 -7.11
C ILE A 572 -8.19 16.48 -5.63
N ALA A 573 -7.69 15.30 -5.22
CA ALA A 573 -7.63 14.89 -3.82
C ALA A 573 -6.48 13.92 -3.53
N LEU A 574 -6.05 13.88 -2.27
CA LEU A 574 -5.21 12.80 -1.74
C LEU A 574 -6.07 11.58 -1.43
N ALA A 575 -5.47 10.40 -1.60
CA ALA A 575 -6.11 9.12 -1.34
C ALA A 575 -5.14 8.22 -0.55
N PRO A 576 -4.76 8.59 0.68
CA PRO A 576 -3.70 7.89 1.41
C PRO A 576 -4.12 6.49 1.86
N GLN A 577 -3.19 5.52 1.76
CA GLN A 577 -3.30 4.11 2.20
C GLN A 577 -4.37 3.27 1.49
N GLY A 578 -4.24 1.94 1.50
CA GLY A 578 -5.19 0.99 0.90
C GLY A 578 -4.67 0.20 -0.32
N ASP A 579 -5.28 -0.96 -0.57
CA ASP A 579 -5.09 -1.74 -1.81
C ASP A 579 -5.99 -1.17 -2.92
N TRP A 580 -5.49 -0.15 -3.60
CA TRP A 580 -6.23 0.58 -4.65
C TRP A 580 -6.48 -0.25 -5.91
N LEU A 581 -5.78 -1.38 -6.08
CA LEU A 581 -6.04 -2.30 -7.19
C LEU A 581 -7.39 -3.02 -7.04
N ARG A 582 -8.04 -2.93 -5.87
CA ARG A 582 -9.36 -3.52 -5.64
C ARG A 582 -10.41 -2.48 -5.30
N GLN A 583 -10.24 -1.25 -5.77
CA GLN A 583 -11.12 -0.13 -5.45
C GLN A 583 -11.84 0.43 -6.68
N ARG A 584 -12.91 1.18 -6.43
CA ARG A 584 -13.75 1.80 -7.46
C ARG A 584 -13.92 3.29 -7.18
N VAL A 585 -13.94 4.06 -8.25
CA VAL A 585 -14.46 5.43 -8.29
C VAL A 585 -15.76 5.38 -9.09
N SER A 586 -16.76 6.17 -8.70
CA SER A 586 -18.03 6.27 -9.42
C SER A 586 -18.39 7.74 -9.60
N TRP A 587 -18.78 8.13 -10.82
CA TRP A 587 -19.09 9.52 -11.17
C TRP A 587 -20.40 9.58 -11.97
N VAL A 588 -21.36 10.35 -11.47
CA VAL A 588 -22.70 10.51 -12.06
C VAL A 588 -23.08 12.00 -12.14
N PRO A 589 -24.15 12.37 -12.89
CA PRO A 589 -24.61 13.75 -13.01
C PRO A 589 -25.00 14.45 -11.71
#